data_AF-A0A4C1ZWC3-F1
#
_entry.id   AF-A0A4C1ZWC3-F1
#
_cell.length_a   1.000
_cell.length_b   1.000
_cell.length_c   1.000
_cell.angle_alpha   90.00
_cell.angle_beta   90.00
_cell.angle_gamma   90.00
#
_symmetry.space_group_name_H-M   'P 1'
#
loop_
_entity.id
_entity.type
_entity.pdbx_description
1 polymer ?
#
loop_
_entity_poly.entity_id
_entity_poly.type
_entity_poly.pdbx_seq_one_letter_code
_entity_poly.pdbx_strand_id
1 'polypeptide(L)'
;MEREELTFLCDVFTLGGHRSFEHDCGFGRPQVDVCSVCEELESKIKSTSLNDNAKRVAVAEKMVHVKRAKKFYNKQKEILTLCNDEDDVGAIVFDYMQNLPLAKIPVQEMFYLRKLWLYVFCVHDLKTNEAHFYTYHEGEAKRGPDQVCSLLWMMIQKMDPKIKELHVFSDACGGQNRNNTLIRFFLTLVSINRFDKIYQYFPVRGHSFFQCDRNFGTAKRLIRRKDRIYVPAQYNNLISEAKSKVFLVEAINKENILNFKTTWQPFYKKTCKSIDKSTTFKISKYKHFEYNSGNKGYLTCSEFIDGFVKTSFLRRKSRTNPKIPEEKSYPSKLPINEKKMNDVRKIIPYIPEEYKTFYDLILTWPTTTLDGADIDED
;
A
#
# COMPACT_ATOMS: atom_id res chain seq x y z
N MET A 1 6.60 -36.97 -49.32
CA MET A 1 5.66 -35.87 -49.60
C MET A 1 5.10 -35.46 -48.25
N GLU A 2 5.56 -34.28 -47.78
CA GLU A 2 5.04 -33.41 -46.69
C GLU A 2 4.90 -34.01 -45.26
N ARG A 3 5.76 -33.65 -44.29
CA ARG A 3 5.82 -32.41 -43.44
C ARG A 3 4.66 -32.34 -42.43
N GLU A 4 4.82 -32.02 -41.14
CA GLU A 4 5.96 -31.68 -40.27
C GLU A 4 5.41 -31.75 -38.82
N GLU A 5 6.06 -32.52 -37.95
CA GLU A 5 6.02 -32.35 -36.49
C GLU A 5 7.09 -31.33 -36.11
N LEU A 6 6.91 -30.55 -35.04
CA LEU A 6 8.03 -29.91 -34.34
C LEU A 6 7.75 -29.78 -32.85
N THR A 7 8.28 -30.78 -32.14
CA THR A 7 8.55 -30.87 -30.72
C THR A 7 9.86 -30.17 -30.38
N PHE A 8 9.85 -29.42 -29.27
CA PHE A 8 10.84 -29.38 -28.17
C PHE A 8 12.36 -29.59 -28.39
N LEU A 9 13.09 -28.81 -27.58
CA LEU A 9 14.41 -29.02 -26.94
C LEU A 9 15.68 -28.38 -27.56
N CYS A 10 16.24 -27.46 -26.77
CA CYS A 10 17.67 -27.16 -26.67
C CYS A 10 18.47 -28.45 -26.45
N ASP A 11 19.60 -28.64 -27.16
CA ASP A 11 20.96 -28.45 -26.60
C ASP A 11 22.08 -29.05 -27.50
N VAL A 12 23.19 -28.31 -27.56
CA VAL A 12 24.60 -28.73 -27.82
C VAL A 12 25.01 -29.29 -29.20
N PHE A 13 25.77 -28.50 -29.99
CA PHE A 13 27.22 -28.69 -30.23
C PHE A 13 27.75 -27.74 -31.32
N THR A 14 28.89 -27.13 -31.03
CA THR A 14 29.76 -26.38 -31.95
C THR A 14 30.29 -27.24 -33.09
N LEU A 15 30.23 -26.76 -34.34
CA LEU A 15 31.26 -26.85 -35.38
C LEU A 15 30.75 -26.20 -36.69
N GLY A 16 31.55 -25.32 -37.29
CA GLY A 16 31.35 -24.84 -38.67
C GLY A 16 30.91 -23.38 -38.76
N GLY A 17 31.85 -22.51 -39.11
CA GLY A 17 31.64 -21.07 -39.21
C GLY A 17 30.67 -20.67 -40.32
N HIS A 18 29.64 -19.92 -39.94
CA HIS A 18 29.02 -18.90 -40.76
C HIS A 18 28.51 -17.81 -39.82
N ARG A 19 29.03 -16.58 -39.97
CA ARG A 19 28.53 -15.40 -39.26
C ARG A 19 27.16 -15.04 -39.83
N SER A 20 26.09 -15.55 -39.22
CA SER A 20 24.76 -14.97 -39.34
C SER A 20 24.53 -14.01 -38.18
N PHE A 21 24.31 -12.74 -38.51
CA PHE A 21 23.83 -11.72 -37.59
C PHE A 21 22.46 -12.15 -37.05
N GLU A 22 22.42 -12.74 -35.86
CA GLU A 22 21.19 -12.88 -35.08
C GLU A 22 20.75 -11.48 -34.64
N HIS A 23 19.67 -11.01 -35.24
CA HIS A 23 18.91 -9.90 -34.68
C HIS A 23 18.35 -10.36 -33.34
N ASP A 24 19.00 -9.91 -32.27
CA ASP A 24 18.54 -10.04 -30.89
C ASP A 24 17.28 -9.17 -30.72
N CYS A 25 16.14 -9.67 -31.19
CA CYS A 25 14.82 -9.13 -30.90
C CYS A 25 14.43 -9.53 -29.47
N GLY A 26 15.19 -9.02 -28.50
CA GLY A 26 14.77 -9.01 -27.12
C GLY A 26 13.50 -8.19 -27.01
N PHE A 27 12.34 -8.84 -26.98
CA PHE A 27 11.09 -8.20 -26.57
C PHE A 27 11.33 -7.60 -25.18
N GLY A 28 11.53 -6.29 -25.13
CA GLY A 28 11.71 -5.56 -23.89
C GLY A 28 10.54 -5.88 -22.97
N ARG A 29 10.82 -6.14 -21.69
CA ARG A 29 9.75 -6.31 -20.71
C ARG A 29 8.87 -5.05 -20.75
N PRO A 30 7.54 -5.17 -20.92
CA PRO A 30 6.67 -4.00 -20.89
C PRO A 30 6.89 -3.26 -19.57
N GLN A 31 7.20 -1.96 -19.65
CA GLN A 31 7.36 -1.14 -18.46
C GLN A 31 5.98 -0.87 -17.87
N VAL A 32 5.76 -1.29 -16.63
CA VAL A 32 4.54 -1.03 -15.85
C VAL A 32 4.93 -0.06 -14.74
N ASP A 33 4.05 0.90 -14.41
CA ASP A 33 4.24 1.89 -13.34
C ASP A 33 5.40 2.90 -13.56
N VAL A 34 5.56 3.38 -14.79
CA VAL A 34 6.56 4.41 -15.12
C VAL A 34 6.15 5.78 -14.54
N CYS A 35 7.11 6.48 -13.94
CA CYS A 35 6.89 7.85 -13.47
C CYS A 35 6.53 8.79 -14.63
N SER A 36 5.34 9.40 -14.59
CA SER A 36 4.87 10.32 -15.63
C SER A 36 5.81 11.49 -15.88
N VAL A 37 6.44 12.03 -14.81
CA VAL A 37 7.42 13.11 -14.93
C VAL A 37 8.69 12.64 -15.64
N CYS A 38 9.14 11.41 -15.36
CA CYS A 38 10.27 10.84 -16.07
C CYS A 38 9.95 10.63 -17.54
N GLU A 39 8.75 10.15 -17.86
CA GLU A 39 8.31 9.90 -19.24
C GLU A 39 8.14 11.20 -20.03
N GLU A 40 7.55 12.22 -19.42
CA GLU A 40 7.40 13.55 -20.02
C GLU A 40 8.77 14.19 -20.32
N LEU A 41 9.69 14.13 -19.36
CA LEU A 41 11.04 14.67 -19.53
C LEU A 41 11.84 13.86 -20.57
N GLU A 42 11.69 12.54 -20.59
CA GLU A 42 12.31 11.68 -21.60
C GLU A 42 11.80 12.02 -23.01
N SER A 43 10.49 12.24 -23.15
CA SER A 43 9.87 12.65 -24.40
C SER A 43 10.40 14.02 -24.87
N LYS A 44 10.57 14.97 -23.95
CA LYS A 44 11.19 16.29 -24.24
C LYS A 44 12.65 16.16 -24.67
N ILE A 45 13.41 15.25 -24.07
CA ILE A 45 14.82 15.01 -24.43
C ILE A 45 14.93 14.42 -25.84
N LYS A 46 14.05 13.47 -26.19
CA LYS A 46 14.03 12.78 -27.49
C LYS A 46 13.40 13.59 -28.62
N SER A 47 12.65 14.65 -28.30
CA SER A 47 11.97 15.48 -29.30
C SER A 47 12.97 16.13 -30.27
N THR A 48 12.73 15.98 -31.56
CA THR A 48 13.52 16.61 -32.64
C THR A 48 13.18 18.08 -32.83
N SER A 49 12.04 18.55 -32.32
CA SER A 49 11.54 19.93 -32.50
C SER A 49 11.98 20.91 -31.40
N LEU A 50 12.63 20.43 -30.34
CA LEU A 50 13.07 21.27 -29.21
C LEU A 50 14.51 21.74 -29.39
N ASN A 51 14.75 23.01 -29.05
CA ASN A 51 16.09 23.63 -29.00
C ASN A 51 16.98 22.94 -27.96
N ASP A 52 18.29 22.91 -28.20
CA ASP A 52 19.29 22.27 -27.34
C ASP A 52 19.29 22.81 -25.91
N ASN A 53 19.01 24.10 -25.73
CA ASN A 53 18.86 24.69 -24.40
C ASN A 53 17.67 24.08 -23.62
N ALA A 54 16.53 23.86 -24.28
CA ALA A 54 15.37 23.23 -23.66
C ALA A 54 15.64 21.76 -23.30
N LYS A 55 16.39 21.05 -24.15
CA LYS A 55 16.84 19.67 -23.87
C LYS A 55 17.77 19.63 -22.65
N ARG A 56 18.72 20.56 -22.53
CA ARG A 56 19.62 20.65 -21.37
C ARG A 56 18.85 20.92 -20.07
N VAL A 57 17.84 21.78 -20.10
CA VAL A 57 16.96 22.02 -18.95
C VAL A 57 16.20 20.74 -18.57
N ALA A 58 15.59 20.05 -19.54
CA ALA A 58 14.89 18.79 -19.28
C ALA A 58 15.81 17.70 -18.69
N VAL A 59 17.05 17.59 -19.15
CA VAL A 59 18.07 16.69 -18.56
C VAL A 59 18.37 17.07 -17.11
N ALA A 60 18.59 18.36 -16.83
CA ALA A 60 18.87 18.84 -15.48
C ALA A 60 17.68 18.58 -14.54
N GLU A 61 16.46 18.87 -14.98
CA GLU A 61 15.23 18.59 -14.24
C GLU A 61 15.06 17.10 -13.95
N LYS A 62 15.30 16.25 -14.95
CA LYS A 62 15.24 14.79 -14.79
C LYS A 62 16.27 14.31 -13.78
N MET A 63 17.50 14.81 -13.84
CA MET A 63 18.54 14.46 -12.88
C MET A 63 18.15 14.84 -11.45
N VAL A 64 17.59 16.04 -11.25
CA VAL A 64 17.10 16.50 -9.94
C VAL A 64 15.94 15.63 -9.47
N HIS A 65 14.98 15.31 -10.34
CA HIS A 65 13.85 14.46 -10.03
C HIS A 65 14.28 13.06 -9.57
N VAL A 66 15.18 12.41 -10.32
CA VAL A 66 15.71 11.08 -9.98
C VAL A 66 16.53 11.12 -8.69
N LYS A 67 17.34 12.15 -8.45
CA LYS A 67 18.06 12.33 -7.18
C LYS A 67 17.09 12.46 -6.00
N ARG A 68 15.99 13.22 -6.16
CA ARG A 68 14.94 13.34 -5.14
C ARG A 68 14.25 12.00 -4.87
N ALA A 69 13.93 11.24 -5.91
CA ALA A 69 13.36 9.90 -5.77
C ALA A 69 14.30 8.94 -5.02
N LYS A 70 15.61 8.96 -5.34
CA LYS A 70 16.63 8.15 -4.65
C LYS A 70 16.76 8.48 -3.16
N LYS A 71 16.48 9.73 -2.75
CA LYS A 71 16.57 10.15 -1.35
C LYS A 71 15.65 9.34 -0.43
N PHE A 72 14.48 8.92 -0.93
CA PHE A 72 13.56 8.05 -0.18
C PHE A 72 14.21 6.71 0.18
N TYR A 73 14.83 6.04 -0.80
CA TYR A 73 15.51 4.76 -0.59
C TYR A 73 16.76 4.89 0.26
N ASN A 74 17.53 5.97 0.07
CA ASN A 74 18.69 6.24 0.91
C ASN A 74 18.27 6.43 2.37
N LYS A 75 17.15 7.14 2.60
CA LYS A 75 16.61 7.34 3.95
C LYS A 75 16.15 6.02 4.57
N GLN A 76 15.49 5.14 3.81
CA GLN A 76 15.14 3.80 4.32
C GLN A 76 16.38 3.00 4.74
N LYS A 77 17.46 3.05 3.96
CA LYS A 77 18.72 2.35 4.30
C LYS A 77 19.38 2.94 5.54
N GLU A 78 19.43 4.26 5.64
CA GLU A 78 19.95 4.99 6.81
C GLU A 78 19.18 4.60 8.08
N ILE A 79 17.85 4.63 8.02
CA ILE A 79 16.99 4.25 9.15
C ILE A 79 17.13 2.76 9.49
N LEU A 80 17.31 1.89 8.50
CA LEU A 80 17.57 0.47 8.77
C LEU A 80 18.87 0.28 9.55
N THR A 81 19.93 1.01 9.21
CA THR A 81 21.17 1.02 9.99
C THR A 81 20.90 1.51 11.42
N LEU A 82 20.18 2.62 11.57
CA LEU A 82 19.83 3.18 12.88
C LEU A 82 19.01 2.21 13.74
N CYS A 83 18.06 1.48 13.15
CA CYS A 83 17.26 0.48 13.87
C CYS A 83 18.08 -0.71 14.38
N ASN A 84 19.21 -1.02 13.73
CA ASN A 84 20.11 -2.08 14.17
C ASN A 84 21.08 -1.61 15.26
N ASP A 85 21.43 -0.32 15.24
CA ASP A 85 22.36 0.27 16.21
C ASP A 85 21.64 0.67 17.51
N GLU A 86 20.39 1.16 17.42
CA GLU A 86 19.62 1.68 18.54
C GLU A 86 18.39 0.82 18.85
N ASP A 87 18.22 0.47 20.12
CA ASP A 87 17.12 -0.40 20.56
C ASP A 87 15.75 0.30 20.58
N ASP A 88 15.72 1.61 20.80
CA ASP A 88 14.51 2.43 20.92
C ASP A 88 14.00 3.00 19.58
N VAL A 89 14.67 2.71 18.47
CA VAL A 89 14.26 3.13 17.13
C VAL A 89 13.62 1.96 16.36
N GLY A 90 12.43 2.19 15.82
CA GLY A 90 11.71 1.23 14.98
C GLY A 90 11.33 1.83 13.64
N ALA A 91 11.16 0.99 12.63
CA ALA A 91 10.73 1.44 11.32
C ALA A 91 9.78 0.45 10.64
N ILE A 92 8.69 0.97 10.09
CA ILE A 92 7.66 0.18 9.41
C ILE A 92 7.40 0.70 8.00
N VAL A 93 7.16 -0.22 7.09
CA VAL A 93 6.69 0.05 5.72
C VAL A 93 5.35 -0.63 5.55
N PHE A 94 4.34 0.05 5.01
CA PHE A 94 3.05 -0.58 4.79
C PHE A 94 2.41 -0.21 3.47
N ASP A 95 1.63 -1.14 2.93
CA ASP A 95 0.93 -0.97 1.66
C ASP A 95 -0.23 -1.97 1.50
N TYR A 96 -1.14 -1.68 0.56
CA TYR A 96 -2.15 -2.63 0.11
C TYR A 96 -1.66 -3.42 -1.10
N MET A 97 -1.95 -4.71 -1.07
CA MET A 97 -1.86 -5.54 -2.26
C MET A 97 -3.01 -5.22 -3.21
N GLN A 98 -2.80 -5.44 -4.50
CA GLN A 98 -3.89 -5.54 -5.48
C GLN A 98 -4.95 -6.55 -5.00
N ASN A 99 -6.23 -6.18 -5.11
CA ASN A 99 -7.36 -7.00 -4.68
C ASN A 99 -7.31 -8.40 -5.30
N LEU A 100 -7.57 -9.41 -4.46
CA LEU A 100 -7.59 -10.80 -4.88
C LEU A 100 -9.05 -11.25 -5.12
N PRO A 101 -9.36 -11.89 -6.25
CA PRO A 101 -10.72 -12.32 -6.55
C PRO A 101 -11.13 -13.53 -5.71
N LEU A 102 -12.39 -13.57 -5.33
CA LEU A 102 -13.00 -14.65 -4.57
C LEU A 102 -14.34 -15.07 -5.20
N ALA A 103 -14.48 -16.29 -5.74
CA ALA A 103 -13.44 -17.29 -5.97
C ALA A 103 -12.51 -16.94 -7.14
N LYS A 104 -11.30 -17.51 -7.13
CA LYS A 104 -10.43 -17.64 -8.30
C LYS A 104 -10.67 -19.02 -8.92
N ILE A 105 -11.26 -19.07 -10.10
CA ILE A 105 -11.58 -20.32 -10.83
C ILE A 105 -11.30 -20.08 -12.32
N PRO A 106 -10.64 -21.03 -13.04
CA PRO A 106 -10.34 -20.90 -14.46
C PRO A 106 -11.54 -21.29 -15.34
N VAL A 107 -12.67 -20.59 -15.19
CA VAL A 107 -13.87 -20.77 -16.03
C VAL A 107 -14.08 -19.49 -16.84
N GLN A 108 -14.31 -19.61 -18.16
CA GLN A 108 -14.43 -18.44 -19.05
C GLN A 108 -15.53 -17.47 -18.61
N GLU A 109 -16.69 -17.99 -18.22
CA GLU A 109 -17.82 -17.17 -17.73
C GLU A 109 -17.44 -16.31 -16.52
N MET A 110 -16.52 -16.79 -15.66
CA MET A 110 -16.05 -16.06 -14.49
C MET A 110 -15.32 -14.76 -14.84
N PHE A 111 -14.88 -14.59 -16.08
CA PHE A 111 -14.24 -13.35 -16.51
C PHE A 111 -15.22 -12.17 -16.53
N TYR A 112 -16.50 -12.43 -16.83
CA TYR A 112 -17.55 -11.40 -16.97
C TYR A 112 -18.35 -11.16 -15.69
N LEU A 113 -18.20 -12.03 -14.68
CA LEU A 113 -18.92 -11.94 -13.41
C LEU A 113 -18.22 -11.00 -12.43
N ARG A 114 -19.02 -10.23 -11.67
CA ARG A 114 -18.50 -9.46 -10.54
C ARG A 114 -18.11 -10.41 -9.41
N LYS A 115 -16.85 -10.37 -9.02
CA LYS A 115 -16.30 -11.22 -7.95
C LYS A 115 -16.30 -10.49 -6.62
N LEU A 116 -16.30 -11.28 -5.54
CA LEU A 116 -15.99 -10.74 -4.23
C LEU A 116 -14.50 -10.40 -4.17
N TRP A 117 -14.18 -9.29 -3.51
CA TRP A 117 -12.79 -8.88 -3.31
C TRP A 117 -12.30 -9.27 -1.93
N LEU A 118 -11.14 -9.94 -1.91
CA LEU A 118 -10.30 -10.08 -0.73
C LEU A 118 -9.26 -8.96 -0.74
N TYR A 119 -9.24 -8.20 0.35
CA TYR A 119 -8.25 -7.16 0.61
C TYR A 119 -7.13 -7.73 1.45
N VAL A 120 -5.90 -7.36 1.08
CA VAL A 120 -4.68 -7.81 1.75
C VAL A 120 -3.83 -6.58 2.02
N PHE A 121 -3.63 -6.26 3.30
CA PHE A 121 -2.78 -5.18 3.77
C PHE A 121 -1.51 -5.78 4.37
N CYS A 122 -0.34 -5.23 4.06
CA CYS A 122 0.93 -5.69 4.60
C CYS A 122 1.62 -4.57 5.36
N VAL A 123 2.08 -4.87 6.57
CA VAL A 123 3.01 -4.05 7.35
C VAL A 123 4.30 -4.84 7.51
N HIS A 124 5.37 -4.33 6.93
CA HIS A 124 6.71 -4.88 7.06
C HIS A 124 7.49 -4.10 8.12
N ASP A 125 7.92 -4.79 9.16
CA ASP A 125 8.81 -4.24 10.18
C ASP A 125 10.25 -4.37 9.66
N LEU A 126 10.93 -3.23 9.50
CA LEU A 126 12.30 -3.20 9.00
C LEU A 126 13.31 -3.70 10.04
N LYS A 127 13.01 -3.55 11.33
CA LYS A 127 13.90 -3.95 12.43
C LYS A 127 13.88 -5.46 12.64
N THR A 128 12.69 -6.06 12.72
CA THR A 128 12.58 -7.53 12.86
C THR A 128 12.65 -8.26 11.51
N ASN A 129 12.53 -7.52 10.40
CA ASN A 129 12.42 -8.05 9.04
C ASN A 129 11.19 -8.97 8.85
N GLU A 130 10.18 -8.85 9.71
CA GLU A 130 8.92 -9.59 9.64
C GLU A 130 7.90 -8.86 8.76
N ALA A 131 7.00 -9.60 8.12
CA ALA A 131 5.90 -9.03 7.35
C ALA A 131 4.56 -9.54 7.90
N HIS A 132 3.75 -8.62 8.40
CA HIS A 132 2.43 -8.87 8.93
C HIS A 132 1.38 -8.58 7.85
N PHE A 133 0.70 -9.62 7.41
CA PHE A 133 -0.40 -9.57 6.48
C PHE A 133 -1.72 -9.59 7.23
N TYR A 134 -2.59 -8.67 6.86
CA TYR A 134 -3.95 -8.57 7.38
C TYR A 134 -4.92 -8.78 6.22
N THR A 135 -5.77 -9.80 6.32
CA THR A 135 -6.66 -10.18 5.22
C THR A 135 -8.11 -10.14 5.65
N TYR A 136 -8.96 -9.57 4.80
CA TYR A 136 -10.39 -9.47 5.03
C TYR A 136 -11.11 -9.21 3.71
N HIS A 137 -12.36 -9.66 3.58
CA HIS A 137 -13.12 -9.45 2.36
C HIS A 137 -14.00 -8.21 2.45
N GLU A 138 -14.46 -7.71 1.29
CA GLU A 138 -15.13 -6.41 1.18
C GLU A 138 -16.41 -6.24 1.99
N GLY A 139 -17.05 -7.33 2.41
CA GLY A 139 -18.23 -7.25 3.28
C GLY A 139 -17.88 -7.13 4.78
N GLU A 140 -16.65 -7.42 5.19
CA GLU A 140 -16.19 -7.21 6.57
C GLU A 140 -15.80 -5.76 6.82
N ALA A 141 -15.00 -5.20 5.90
CA ALA A 141 -14.50 -3.84 6.01
C ALA A 141 -14.15 -3.26 4.63
N LYS A 142 -14.12 -1.93 4.54
CA LYS A 142 -13.66 -1.19 3.34
C LYS A 142 -12.12 -1.10 3.31
N ARG A 143 -11.54 -0.30 2.41
CA ARG A 143 -10.09 -0.04 2.33
C ARG A 143 -9.74 1.41 2.68
N GLY A 144 -10.49 2.02 3.59
CA GLY A 144 -10.35 3.43 3.96
C GLY A 144 -9.38 3.68 5.12
N PRO A 145 -9.31 4.94 5.59
CA PRO A 145 -8.36 5.35 6.61
C PRO A 145 -8.58 4.68 7.98
N ASP A 146 -9.83 4.35 8.32
CA ASP A 146 -10.14 3.67 9.58
C ASP A 146 -9.53 2.27 9.64
N GLN A 147 -9.52 1.56 8.51
CA GLN A 147 -8.88 0.25 8.41
C GLN A 147 -7.38 0.39 8.53
N VAL A 148 -6.75 1.32 7.78
CA VAL A 148 -5.31 1.54 7.87
C VAL A 148 -4.89 1.87 9.31
N CYS A 149 -5.55 2.81 9.98
CA CYS A 149 -5.26 3.15 11.37
C CYS A 149 -5.46 1.96 12.33
N SER A 150 -6.51 1.16 12.14
CA SER A 150 -6.78 -0.03 12.98
C SER A 150 -5.69 -1.09 12.83
N LEU A 151 -5.31 -1.40 11.60
CA LEU A 151 -4.29 -2.41 11.31
C LEU A 151 -2.90 -1.94 11.75
N LEU A 152 -2.58 -0.66 11.59
CA LEU A 152 -1.36 -0.08 12.15
C LEU A 152 -1.38 -0.08 13.67
N TRP A 153 -2.52 0.20 14.30
CA TRP A 153 -2.63 0.13 15.75
C TRP A 153 -2.41 -1.29 16.27
N MET A 154 -2.98 -2.31 15.62
CA MET A 154 -2.73 -3.72 15.95
C MET A 154 -1.24 -4.08 15.83
N MET A 155 -0.55 -3.58 14.80
CA MET A 155 0.90 -3.75 14.67
C MET A 155 1.68 -3.05 15.79
N ILE A 156 1.34 -1.79 16.09
CA ILE A 156 2.01 -0.98 17.13
C ILE A 156 1.81 -1.57 18.53
N GLN A 157 0.69 -2.24 18.78
CA GLN A 157 0.45 -2.97 20.03
C GLN A 157 1.34 -4.21 20.18
N LYS A 158 1.76 -4.84 19.07
CA LYS A 158 2.70 -5.97 19.05
C LYS A 158 4.16 -5.53 19.09
N MET A 159 4.44 -4.29 18.66
CA MET A 159 5.77 -3.70 18.65
C MET A 159 6.31 -3.49 20.08
N ASP A 160 7.62 -3.68 20.25
CA ASP A 160 8.29 -3.49 21.55
C ASP A 160 7.95 -2.10 22.16
N PRO A 161 7.43 -2.04 23.40
CA PRO A 161 7.17 -0.79 24.11
C PRO A 161 8.40 0.10 24.35
N LYS A 162 9.62 -0.47 24.27
CA LYS A 162 10.90 0.26 24.34
C LYS A 162 11.09 1.18 23.15
N ILE A 163 10.53 0.86 22.00
CA ILE A 163 10.63 1.70 20.80
C ILE A 163 9.91 3.03 21.07
N LYS A 164 10.67 4.14 21.08
CA LYS A 164 10.19 5.51 21.29
C LYS A 164 10.27 6.37 20.04
N GLU A 165 11.13 6.04 19.09
CA GLU A 165 11.22 6.71 17.79
C GLU A 165 10.72 5.79 16.68
N LEU A 166 9.70 6.21 15.93
CA LEU A 166 9.11 5.41 14.86
C LEU A 166 9.25 6.09 13.49
N HIS A 167 9.88 5.41 12.55
CA HIS A 167 9.91 5.82 11.14
C HIS A 167 8.88 5.04 10.33
N VAL A 168 8.09 5.76 9.55
CA VAL A 168 6.95 5.23 8.82
C VAL A 168 7.10 5.56 7.35
N PHE A 169 7.10 4.53 6.51
CA PHE A 169 7.18 4.65 5.06
C PHE A 169 5.90 4.09 4.43
N SER A 170 5.23 4.89 3.63
CA SER A 170 4.02 4.46 2.93
C SER A 170 3.90 5.12 1.56
N ASP A 171 3.02 4.58 0.73
CA ASP A 171 2.61 5.23 -0.50
C ASP A 171 1.84 6.55 -0.22
N ALA A 172 1.63 7.35 -1.26
CA ALA A 172 0.99 8.66 -1.17
C ALA A 172 -0.50 8.63 -1.56
N CYS A 173 -1.17 7.48 -1.46
CA CYS A 173 -2.60 7.33 -1.79
C CYS A 173 -3.47 8.18 -0.84
N GLY A 174 -4.24 9.12 -1.40
CA GLY A 174 -5.06 10.06 -0.63
C GLY A 174 -6.15 9.37 0.18
N GLY A 175 -6.89 8.46 -0.47
CA GLY A 175 -7.99 7.72 0.16
C GLY A 175 -7.57 6.81 1.32
N GLN A 176 -6.29 6.43 1.40
CA GLN A 176 -5.81 5.40 2.32
C GLN A 176 -4.72 5.90 3.28
N ASN A 177 -3.59 6.34 2.73
CA ASN A 177 -2.34 6.50 3.49
C ASN A 177 -1.91 7.97 3.67
N ARG A 178 -2.40 8.87 2.81
CA ARG A 178 -2.08 10.30 2.83
C ARG A 178 -3.33 11.15 3.05
N ASN A 179 -3.91 11.01 4.24
CA ASN A 179 -5.10 11.76 4.67
C ASN A 179 -4.96 12.35 6.08
N ASN A 180 -5.93 13.19 6.44
CA ASN A 180 -5.99 13.83 7.76
C ASN A 180 -6.16 12.83 8.91
N THR A 181 -6.76 11.66 8.67
CA THR A 181 -6.99 10.66 9.71
C THR A 181 -5.68 10.03 10.17
N LEU A 182 -4.79 9.63 9.26
CA LEU A 182 -3.47 9.12 9.62
C LEU A 182 -2.59 10.16 10.32
N ILE A 183 -2.64 11.43 9.88
CA ILE A 183 -1.91 12.51 10.58
C ILE A 183 -2.40 12.64 12.02
N ARG A 184 -3.72 12.56 12.23
CA ARG A 184 -4.32 12.60 13.58
C ARG A 184 -3.94 11.36 14.40
N PHE A 185 -3.79 10.20 13.75
CA PHE A 185 -3.32 8.99 14.40
C PHE A 185 -1.91 9.15 14.97
N PHE A 186 -0.95 9.56 14.14
CA PHE A 186 0.42 9.75 14.61
C PHE A 186 0.53 10.87 15.65
N LEU A 187 -0.21 11.98 15.49
CA LEU A 187 -0.30 13.01 16.52
C LEU A 187 -0.87 12.46 17.84
N THR A 188 -1.83 11.53 17.78
CA THR A 188 -2.45 10.92 18.96
C THR A 188 -1.44 10.02 19.68
N LEU A 189 -0.75 9.16 18.95
CA LEU A 189 0.27 8.25 19.50
C LEU A 189 1.38 9.00 20.26
N VAL A 190 1.81 10.13 19.71
CA VAL A 190 2.78 11.01 20.35
C VAL A 190 2.17 11.77 21.55
N SER A 191 0.90 12.17 21.45
CA SER A 191 0.22 12.90 22.54
C SER A 191 -0.02 12.01 23.77
N ILE A 192 -0.26 10.72 23.58
CA ILE A 192 -0.41 9.71 24.65
C ILE A 192 0.94 9.13 25.12
N ASN A 193 2.07 9.66 24.62
CA ASN A 193 3.43 9.19 24.93
C ASN A 193 3.69 7.71 24.59
N ARG A 194 3.03 7.16 23.56
CA ARG A 194 3.43 5.85 23.02
C ARG A 194 4.78 5.96 22.30
N PHE A 195 5.01 7.08 21.61
CA PHE A 195 6.27 7.43 20.95
C PHE A 195 6.66 8.86 21.32
N ASP A 196 7.97 9.10 21.41
CA ASP A 196 8.52 10.45 21.59
C ASP A 196 8.62 11.18 20.26
N LYS A 197 9.01 10.46 19.21
CA LYS A 197 9.04 10.99 17.85
C LYS A 197 8.46 10.00 16.85
N ILE A 198 7.75 10.52 15.86
CA ILE A 198 7.35 9.77 14.69
C ILE A 198 7.78 10.57 13.46
N TYR A 199 8.32 9.86 12.47
CA TYR A 199 8.65 10.42 11.17
C TYR A 199 7.88 9.67 10.10
N GLN A 200 7.13 10.39 9.27
CA GLN A 200 6.37 9.81 8.16
C GLN A 200 6.92 10.30 6.83
N TYR A 201 7.25 9.38 5.94
CA TYR A 201 7.87 9.64 4.64
C TYR A 201 7.00 9.13 3.49
N PHE A 202 6.88 9.95 2.46
CA PHE A 202 6.18 9.60 1.22
C PHE A 202 7.15 9.65 0.03
N PRO A 203 7.11 8.66 -0.88
CA PRO A 203 7.93 8.66 -2.07
C PRO A 203 7.44 9.69 -3.10
N VAL A 204 8.28 9.89 -4.11
CA VAL A 204 7.87 10.53 -5.36
C VAL A 204 6.99 9.53 -6.14
N ARG A 205 5.87 10.00 -6.71
CA ARG A 205 4.94 9.12 -7.46
C ARG A 205 5.66 8.48 -8.65
N GLY A 206 5.39 7.19 -8.90
CA GLY A 206 6.07 6.40 -9.94
C GLY A 206 7.51 5.98 -9.58
N HIS A 207 7.93 6.21 -8.33
CA HIS A 207 9.21 5.76 -7.79
C HIS A 207 9.02 5.03 -6.45
N SER A 208 7.90 4.33 -6.29
CA SER A 208 7.42 3.76 -5.02
C SER A 208 7.51 2.23 -4.99
N PHE A 209 8.71 1.67 -5.14
CA PHE A 209 8.94 0.24 -4.94
C PHE A 209 9.27 -0.04 -3.48
N PHE A 210 8.34 -0.67 -2.77
CA PHE A 210 8.46 -0.96 -1.33
C PHE A 210 8.93 -2.39 -1.05
N GLN A 211 9.37 -2.63 0.19
CA GLN A 211 9.60 -3.98 0.71
C GLN A 211 8.29 -4.81 0.67
N CYS A 212 7.14 -4.15 0.90
CA CYS A 212 5.82 -4.76 0.72
C CYS A 212 5.62 -5.30 -0.70
N ASP A 213 6.04 -4.59 -1.76
CA ASP A 213 5.93 -5.08 -3.15
C ASP A 213 6.71 -6.37 -3.38
N ARG A 214 7.89 -6.49 -2.75
CA ARG A 214 8.68 -7.72 -2.80
C ARG A 214 7.95 -8.88 -2.09
N ASN A 215 7.35 -8.59 -0.94
CA ASN A 215 6.57 -9.58 -0.19
C ASN A 215 5.32 -10.01 -0.99
N PHE A 216 4.60 -9.05 -1.58
CA PHE A 216 3.49 -9.30 -2.50
C PHE A 216 3.92 -10.11 -3.71
N GLY A 217 5.05 -9.77 -4.35
CA GLY A 217 5.57 -10.53 -5.49
C GLY A 217 5.85 -11.99 -5.15
N THR A 218 6.34 -12.25 -3.93
CA THR A 218 6.59 -13.60 -3.42
C THR A 218 5.27 -14.35 -3.19
N ALA A 219 4.29 -13.73 -2.52
CA ALA A 219 2.97 -14.31 -2.33
C ALA A 219 2.22 -14.54 -3.66
N LYS A 220 2.23 -13.56 -4.57
CA LYS A 220 1.62 -13.67 -5.92
C LYS A 220 2.20 -14.82 -6.71
N ARG A 221 3.51 -15.11 -6.59
CA ARG A 221 4.14 -16.23 -7.29
C ARG A 221 3.52 -17.56 -6.87
N LEU A 222 3.25 -17.76 -5.57
CA LEU A 222 2.62 -18.98 -5.08
C LEU A 222 1.12 -19.01 -5.42
N ILE A 223 0.41 -17.89 -5.25
CA ILE A 223 -1.01 -17.74 -5.63
C ILE A 223 -1.24 -18.02 -7.12
N ARG A 224 -0.32 -17.61 -8.00
CA ARG A 224 -0.41 -17.86 -9.45
C ARG A 224 -0.30 -19.35 -9.81
N ARG A 225 0.39 -20.16 -9.00
CA ARG A 225 0.53 -21.61 -9.21
C ARG A 225 -0.73 -22.40 -8.82
N LYS A 226 -1.69 -21.77 -8.13
CA LYS A 226 -2.96 -22.39 -7.74
C LYS A 226 -4.07 -21.84 -8.61
N ASP A 227 -4.65 -22.68 -9.45
CA ASP A 227 -5.71 -22.25 -10.38
C ASP A 227 -7.04 -21.99 -9.67
N ARG A 228 -7.31 -22.74 -8.59
CA ARG A 228 -8.58 -22.74 -7.87
C ARG A 228 -8.38 -22.30 -6.42
N ILE A 229 -9.03 -21.22 -6.02
CA ILE A 229 -9.05 -20.67 -4.65
C ILE A 229 -10.47 -20.21 -4.36
N TYR A 230 -11.09 -20.78 -3.33
CA TYR A 230 -12.51 -20.65 -3.03
C TYR A 230 -12.80 -19.79 -1.80
N VAL A 231 -11.95 -19.82 -0.77
CA VAL A 231 -12.20 -19.12 0.49
C VAL A 231 -11.00 -18.28 0.95
N PRO A 232 -11.20 -17.23 1.77
CA PRO A 232 -10.11 -16.38 2.27
C PRO A 232 -9.02 -17.18 2.99
N ALA A 233 -9.38 -18.23 3.73
CA ALA A 233 -8.43 -19.08 4.46
C ALA A 233 -7.38 -19.72 3.53
N GLN A 234 -7.76 -20.09 2.30
CA GLN A 234 -6.81 -20.64 1.33
C GLN A 234 -5.80 -19.60 0.86
N TYR A 235 -6.23 -18.34 0.65
CA TYR A 235 -5.29 -17.25 0.40
C TYR A 235 -4.35 -17.02 1.59
N ASN A 236 -4.88 -17.07 2.82
CA ASN A 236 -4.07 -16.88 4.02
C ASN A 236 -2.98 -17.94 4.15
N ASN A 237 -3.32 -19.21 3.92
CA ASN A 237 -2.36 -20.31 3.93
C ASN A 237 -1.29 -20.11 2.86
N LEU A 238 -1.69 -19.79 1.62
CA LEU A 238 -0.74 -19.51 0.54
C LEU A 238 0.17 -18.32 0.83
N ILE A 239 -0.34 -17.26 1.46
CA ILE A 239 0.49 -16.11 1.85
C ILE A 239 1.48 -16.56 2.93
N SER A 240 1.03 -17.29 3.96
CA SER A 240 1.90 -17.75 5.05
C SER A 240 3.01 -18.70 4.56
N GLU A 241 2.69 -19.60 3.63
CA GLU A 241 3.63 -20.58 3.06
C GLU A 241 4.60 -19.95 2.05
N ALA A 242 4.31 -18.75 1.53
CA ALA A 242 5.13 -18.13 0.50
C ALA A 242 6.57 -17.84 0.95
N LYS A 243 6.81 -17.70 2.27
CA LYS A 243 8.14 -17.49 2.83
C LYS A 243 8.27 -18.13 4.21
N SER A 244 9.13 -19.14 4.30
CA SER A 244 9.20 -20.15 5.39
C SER A 244 9.17 -19.68 6.84
N LYS A 245 9.42 -18.42 7.21
CA LYS A 245 9.35 -17.93 8.61
C LYS A 245 9.03 -16.44 8.79
N VAL A 246 8.69 -15.71 7.72
CA VAL A 246 8.69 -14.24 7.75
C VAL A 246 7.29 -13.64 7.62
N PHE A 247 6.33 -14.42 7.12
CA PHE A 247 4.99 -13.90 6.82
C PHE A 247 4.00 -14.36 7.88
N LEU A 248 3.56 -13.40 8.69
CA LEU A 248 2.56 -13.59 9.72
C LEU A 248 1.21 -13.13 9.15
N VAL A 249 0.24 -14.03 9.03
CA VAL A 249 -1.06 -13.72 8.42
C VAL A 249 -2.15 -13.73 9.48
N GLU A 250 -2.91 -12.64 9.57
CA GLU A 250 -4.03 -12.47 10.48
C GLU A 250 -5.30 -12.16 9.71
N ALA A 251 -6.33 -12.98 9.91
CA ALA A 251 -7.65 -12.76 9.35
C ALA A 251 -8.39 -11.69 10.17
N ILE A 252 -8.82 -10.64 9.49
CA ILE A 252 -9.48 -9.48 10.09
C ILE A 252 -10.98 -9.54 9.83
N ASN A 253 -11.75 -9.15 10.83
CA ASN A 253 -13.20 -9.00 10.73
C ASN A 253 -13.62 -7.57 11.11
N LYS A 254 -14.92 -7.27 10.95
CA LYS A 254 -15.47 -5.95 11.29
C LYS A 254 -15.18 -5.48 12.72
N GLU A 255 -15.06 -6.40 13.68
CA GLU A 255 -14.83 -6.09 15.10
C GLU A 255 -13.40 -5.61 15.37
N ASN A 256 -12.44 -5.91 14.50
CA ASN A 256 -11.08 -5.40 14.62
C ASN A 256 -10.96 -3.93 14.17
N ILE A 257 -11.96 -3.39 13.46
CA ILE A 257 -11.89 -2.06 12.87
C ILE A 257 -12.52 -1.01 13.78
N LEU A 258 -11.71 -0.04 14.21
CA LEU A 258 -12.08 1.05 15.10
C LEU A 258 -12.41 2.34 14.32
N ASN A 259 -13.26 3.20 14.90
CA ASN A 259 -13.76 4.42 14.26
C ASN A 259 -12.83 5.64 14.44
N PHE A 260 -11.65 5.62 13.81
CA PHE A 260 -10.67 6.70 13.96
C PHE A 260 -11.10 8.04 13.33
N LYS A 261 -11.82 7.99 12.21
CA LYS A 261 -12.19 9.15 11.39
C LYS A 261 -13.11 10.11 12.11
N THR A 262 -14.01 9.62 12.96
CA THR A 262 -14.97 10.44 13.71
C THR A 262 -14.43 10.84 15.09
N THR A 263 -13.84 9.90 15.83
CA THR A 263 -13.41 10.10 17.23
C THR A 263 -12.45 11.29 17.41
N TRP A 264 -11.63 11.59 16.41
CA TRP A 264 -10.60 12.63 16.52
C TRP A 264 -10.99 14.00 15.96
N GLN A 265 -12.16 14.14 15.37
CA GLN A 265 -12.65 15.44 14.89
C GLN A 265 -12.76 16.51 16.00
N PRO A 266 -13.14 16.18 17.25
CA PRO A 266 -13.17 17.15 18.34
C PRO A 266 -11.77 17.63 18.77
N PHE A 267 -10.75 16.78 18.65
CA PHE A 267 -9.41 17.03 19.18
C PHE A 267 -8.51 17.81 18.21
N TYR A 268 -8.74 17.68 16.91
CA TYR A 268 -7.87 18.24 15.88
C TYR A 268 -8.62 19.08 14.85
N LYS A 269 -7.99 20.18 14.43
CA LYS A 269 -8.51 21.06 13.39
C LYS A 269 -8.60 20.31 12.05
N LYS A 270 -9.62 20.63 11.24
CA LYS A 270 -9.73 20.14 9.86
C LYS A 270 -8.70 20.84 8.97
N THR A 271 -8.64 22.16 9.07
CA THR A 271 -7.70 23.03 8.35
C THR A 271 -6.87 23.86 9.34
N CYS A 272 -5.67 24.26 8.94
CA CYS A 272 -4.81 25.12 9.73
C CYS A 272 -3.88 25.93 8.82
N LYS A 273 -3.47 27.10 9.29
CA LYS A 273 -2.36 27.85 8.71
C LYS A 273 -1.08 27.54 9.46
N SER A 274 0.05 27.78 8.83
CA SER A 274 1.37 27.72 9.44
C SER A 274 1.47 28.73 10.60
N ILE A 275 2.44 28.54 11.50
CA ILE A 275 2.60 29.39 12.69
C ILE A 275 2.87 30.86 12.30
N ASP A 276 3.69 31.06 11.26
CA ASP A 276 3.97 32.36 10.62
C ASP A 276 2.78 32.90 9.80
N LYS A 277 1.66 32.15 9.75
CA LYS A 277 0.41 32.46 9.01
C LYS A 277 0.58 32.63 7.49
N SER A 278 1.75 32.31 6.93
CA SER A 278 2.07 32.48 5.51
C SER A 278 1.37 31.46 4.61
N THR A 279 1.14 30.25 5.12
CA THR A 279 0.78 29.10 4.28
C THR A 279 -0.38 28.31 4.87
N THR A 280 -1.36 27.95 4.04
CA THR A 280 -2.42 27.00 4.43
C THR A 280 -1.93 25.57 4.26
N PHE A 281 -2.17 24.73 5.27
CA PHE A 281 -1.75 23.33 5.26
C PHE A 281 -2.42 22.53 4.14
N LYS A 282 -1.61 21.96 3.25
CA LYS A 282 -2.03 21.02 2.21
C LYS A 282 -1.17 19.76 2.31
N ILE A 283 -1.76 18.64 2.73
CA ILE A 283 -1.04 17.37 2.95
C ILE A 283 -0.29 16.95 1.68
N SER A 284 -0.92 17.11 0.52
CA SER A 284 -0.37 16.69 -0.76
C SER A 284 0.96 17.36 -1.14
N LYS A 285 1.26 18.53 -0.56
CA LYS A 285 2.47 19.32 -0.78
C LYS A 285 3.71 18.72 -0.11
N TYR A 286 3.53 18.05 1.03
CA TYR A 286 4.63 17.62 1.88
C TYR A 286 4.96 16.14 1.67
N LYS A 287 6.24 15.80 1.83
CA LYS A 287 6.77 14.44 1.65
C LYS A 287 7.38 13.88 2.92
N HIS A 288 7.60 14.72 3.92
CA HIS A 288 8.15 14.33 5.20
C HIS A 288 7.42 15.08 6.31
N PHE A 289 6.95 14.34 7.30
CA PHE A 289 6.21 14.83 8.45
C PHE A 289 6.89 14.34 9.73
N GLU A 290 6.97 15.23 10.70
CA GLU A 290 7.60 15.01 12.00
C GLU A 290 6.58 15.33 13.10
N TYR A 291 6.45 14.38 14.03
CA TYR A 291 5.55 14.42 15.18
C TYR A 291 6.41 14.26 16.44
N ASN A 292 6.25 15.13 17.45
CA ASN A 292 7.13 15.16 18.63
C ASN A 292 6.34 15.34 19.95
N SER A 293 6.67 14.54 20.98
CA SER A 293 5.96 14.49 22.27
C SER A 293 6.22 15.71 23.14
N GLY A 294 7.37 16.37 22.98
CA GLY A 294 7.69 17.65 23.60
C GLY A 294 6.83 18.81 23.10
N ASN A 295 6.35 18.74 21.86
CA ASN A 295 5.49 19.76 21.24
C ASN A 295 4.13 19.20 20.80
N LYS A 296 3.37 18.65 21.76
CA LYS A 296 2.09 17.96 21.50
C LYS A 296 1.12 18.80 20.67
N GLY A 297 0.68 18.23 19.55
CA GLY A 297 -0.30 18.87 18.67
C GLY A 297 0.29 19.76 17.58
N TYR A 298 1.60 19.97 17.59
CA TYR A 298 2.33 20.55 16.47
C TYR A 298 2.71 19.47 15.47
N LEU A 299 2.61 19.83 14.19
CA LEU A 299 3.03 19.01 13.06
C LEU A 299 4.06 19.79 12.27
N THR A 300 5.27 19.24 12.13
CA THR A 300 6.33 19.84 11.33
C THR A 300 6.43 19.09 10.00
N CYS A 301 6.49 19.83 8.90
CA CYS A 301 6.44 19.27 7.54
C CYS A 301 7.56 19.82 6.68
N SER A 302 8.08 19.01 5.74
CA SER A 302 8.97 19.47 4.68
C SER A 302 8.54 18.92 3.31
N GLU A 303 8.71 19.75 2.27
CA GLU A 303 8.34 19.39 0.88
C GLU A 303 9.21 18.27 0.32
N PHE A 304 10.43 18.16 0.84
CA PHE A 304 11.38 17.12 0.50
C PHE A 304 11.79 16.36 1.76
N ILE A 305 12.18 15.10 1.57
CA ILE A 305 12.79 14.28 2.62
C ILE A 305 14.09 14.96 3.06
N ASP A 306 14.28 15.11 4.37
CA ASP A 306 15.35 15.90 4.99
C ASP A 306 15.54 17.27 4.32
N GLY A 307 14.43 17.96 4.07
CA GLY A 307 14.44 19.33 3.57
C GLY A 307 14.86 20.29 4.69
N PHE A 308 15.75 21.25 4.36
CA PHE A 308 16.18 22.29 5.30
C PHE A 308 15.02 23.22 5.71
N VAL A 309 14.13 23.53 4.77
CA VAL A 309 12.95 24.35 5.03
C VAL A 309 11.85 23.48 5.62
N LYS A 310 11.55 23.74 6.90
CA LYS A 310 10.47 23.09 7.65
C LYS A 310 9.36 24.10 7.93
N THR A 311 8.11 23.67 7.78
CA THR A 311 6.92 24.46 8.15
C THR A 311 6.17 23.76 9.26
N SER A 312 5.83 24.49 10.31
CA SER A 312 5.12 23.95 11.47
C SER A 312 3.66 24.42 11.53
N PHE A 313 2.78 23.52 11.96
CA PHE A 313 1.33 23.72 12.02
C PHE A 313 0.77 23.26 13.37
N LEU A 314 0.00 24.12 14.05
CA LEU A 314 -0.75 23.72 15.25
C LEU A 314 -2.08 23.07 14.87
N ARG A 315 -2.13 21.74 14.95
CA ARG A 315 -3.30 20.91 14.59
C ARG A 315 -4.25 20.68 15.75
N ARG A 316 -3.77 20.72 16.99
CA ARG A 316 -4.60 20.48 18.18
C ARG A 316 -5.63 21.60 18.38
N LYS A 317 -6.85 21.21 18.74
CA LYS A 317 -8.01 22.08 19.07
C LYS A 317 -8.31 22.06 20.57
N SER A 318 -8.24 20.88 21.19
CA SER A 318 -8.55 20.70 22.62
C SER A 318 -7.30 20.66 23.49
N ARG A 319 -7.41 21.13 24.75
CA ARG A 319 -6.37 20.96 25.78
C ARG A 319 -6.35 19.55 26.38
N THR A 320 -7.43 18.79 26.26
CA THR A 320 -7.48 17.38 26.69
C THR A 320 -6.67 16.51 25.73
N ASN A 321 -6.06 15.44 26.25
CA ASN A 321 -5.34 14.51 25.40
C ASN A 321 -6.33 13.70 24.56
N PRO A 322 -6.03 13.47 23.28
CA PRO A 322 -6.80 12.55 22.44
C PRO A 322 -6.72 11.13 23.01
N LYS A 323 -7.74 10.32 22.73
CA LYS A 323 -7.78 8.90 23.10
C LYS A 323 -7.78 8.04 21.83
N ILE A 324 -7.28 6.81 21.95
CA ILE A 324 -7.51 5.78 20.94
C ILE A 324 -9.01 5.40 21.00
N PRO A 325 -9.72 5.27 19.88
CA PRO A 325 -11.12 4.87 19.87
C PRO A 325 -11.31 3.45 20.40
N GLU A 326 -12.41 3.23 21.11
CA GLU A 326 -12.88 1.90 21.50
C GLU A 326 -14.08 1.46 20.62
N GLU A 327 -14.78 2.44 20.04
CA GLU A 327 -15.94 2.22 19.17
C GLU A 327 -15.56 1.58 17.84
N LYS A 328 -16.37 0.61 17.41
CA LYS A 328 -16.22 -0.06 16.12
C LYS A 328 -16.66 0.84 14.97
N SER A 329 -15.97 0.74 13.83
CA SER A 329 -16.33 1.51 12.63
C SER A 329 -17.60 1.00 11.95
N TYR A 330 -17.98 -0.25 12.19
CA TYR A 330 -19.08 -0.90 11.50
C TYR A 330 -20.07 -1.52 12.50
N PRO A 331 -21.31 -1.02 12.58
CA PRO A 331 -22.32 -1.60 13.47
C PRO A 331 -22.79 -2.98 12.97
N SER A 332 -22.81 -3.18 11.65
CA SER A 332 -23.22 -4.42 10.99
C SER A 332 -22.27 -4.75 9.83
N LYS A 333 -22.47 -5.91 9.19
CA LYS A 333 -21.74 -6.26 7.96
C LYS A 333 -22.03 -5.25 6.86
N LEU A 334 -21.04 -4.98 6.02
CA LEU A 334 -21.18 -4.01 4.95
C LEU A 334 -22.10 -4.54 3.84
N PRO A 335 -22.99 -3.69 3.30
CA PRO A 335 -23.85 -4.11 2.22
C PRO A 335 -23.07 -4.35 0.94
N ILE A 336 -23.33 -5.48 0.27
CA ILE A 336 -22.71 -5.85 -1.00
C ILE A 336 -23.68 -5.47 -2.14
N ASN A 337 -23.15 -4.95 -3.25
CA ASN A 337 -23.99 -4.56 -4.38
C ASN A 337 -24.83 -5.74 -4.90
N GLU A 338 -26.12 -5.52 -5.14
CA GLU A 338 -27.06 -6.57 -5.57
C GLU A 338 -26.64 -7.28 -6.84
N LYS A 339 -26.10 -6.54 -7.82
CA LYS A 339 -25.62 -7.13 -9.07
C LYS A 339 -24.45 -8.08 -8.80
N LYS A 340 -23.56 -7.72 -7.85
CA LYS A 340 -22.46 -8.59 -7.42
C LYS A 340 -22.98 -9.82 -6.68
N MET A 341 -23.96 -9.68 -5.80
CA MET A 341 -24.59 -10.81 -5.09
C MET A 341 -25.27 -11.79 -6.06
N ASN A 342 -25.94 -11.29 -7.09
CA ASN A 342 -26.51 -12.12 -8.15
C ASN A 342 -25.43 -12.88 -8.93
N ASP A 343 -24.30 -12.24 -9.21
CA ASP A 343 -23.17 -12.91 -9.86
C ASP A 343 -22.53 -13.96 -8.93
N VAL A 344 -22.42 -13.70 -7.62
CA VAL A 344 -21.95 -14.69 -6.63
C VAL A 344 -22.85 -15.93 -6.60
N ARG A 345 -24.18 -15.79 -6.71
CA ARG A 345 -25.11 -16.95 -6.81
C ARG A 345 -24.79 -17.85 -8.00
N LYS A 346 -24.40 -17.27 -9.14
CA LYS A 346 -24.00 -18.03 -10.34
C LYS A 346 -22.66 -18.76 -10.16
N ILE A 347 -21.84 -18.36 -9.18
CA ILE A 347 -20.55 -19.00 -8.91
C ILE A 347 -20.73 -20.29 -8.09
N ILE A 348 -21.77 -20.38 -7.25
CA ILE A 348 -22.01 -21.50 -6.31
C ILE A 348 -21.92 -22.89 -6.96
N PRO A 349 -22.47 -23.16 -8.16
CA PRO A 349 -22.35 -24.47 -8.81
C PRO A 349 -20.89 -24.92 -9.04
N TYR A 350 -19.94 -23.99 -9.11
CA TYR A 350 -18.52 -24.25 -9.32
C TYR A 350 -17.72 -24.36 -8.00
N ILE A 351 -18.38 -24.18 -6.86
CA ILE A 351 -17.78 -24.25 -5.52
C ILE A 351 -17.95 -25.66 -4.94
N PRO A 352 -16.85 -26.32 -4.51
CA PRO A 352 -16.91 -27.60 -3.80
C PRO A 352 -17.77 -27.50 -2.52
N GLU A 353 -18.43 -28.59 -2.16
CA GLU A 353 -19.39 -28.64 -1.03
C GLU A 353 -18.79 -28.09 0.27
N GLU A 354 -17.53 -28.45 0.57
CA GLU A 354 -16.78 -28.02 1.76
C GLU A 354 -16.61 -26.49 1.89
N TYR A 355 -16.77 -25.72 0.80
CA TYR A 355 -16.64 -24.26 0.80
C TYR A 355 -17.97 -23.54 0.61
N LYS A 356 -19.08 -24.24 0.34
CA LYS A 356 -20.37 -23.59 0.06
C LYS A 356 -20.90 -22.79 1.25
N THR A 357 -20.70 -23.28 2.47
CA THR A 357 -21.14 -22.61 3.70
C THR A 357 -20.66 -21.15 3.80
N PHE A 358 -19.45 -20.86 3.30
CA PHE A 358 -18.92 -19.49 3.25
C PHE A 358 -19.77 -18.59 2.33
N TYR A 359 -20.14 -19.09 1.15
CA TYR A 359 -20.94 -18.36 0.19
C TYR A 359 -22.39 -18.23 0.62
N ASP A 360 -22.96 -19.29 1.18
CA ASP A 360 -24.34 -19.27 1.70
C ASP A 360 -24.49 -18.22 2.80
N LEU A 361 -23.51 -18.13 3.71
CA LEU A 361 -23.47 -17.07 4.72
C LEU A 361 -23.37 -15.68 4.09
N ILE A 362 -22.54 -15.49 3.08
CA ILE A 362 -22.43 -14.18 2.40
C ILE A 362 -23.75 -13.81 1.73
N LEU A 363 -24.47 -14.77 1.15
CA LEU A 363 -25.74 -14.50 0.49
C LEU A 363 -26.84 -13.99 1.44
N THR A 364 -26.69 -14.15 2.75
CA THR A 364 -27.61 -13.59 3.75
C THR A 364 -27.24 -12.16 4.17
N TRP A 365 -26.16 -11.58 3.64
CA TRP A 365 -25.69 -10.27 4.06
C TRP A 365 -26.51 -9.15 3.42
N PRO A 366 -26.56 -7.95 4.04
CA PRO A 366 -27.31 -6.83 3.49
C PRO A 366 -26.82 -6.49 2.08
N THR A 367 -27.73 -5.99 1.25
CA THR A 367 -27.43 -5.59 -0.13
C THR A 367 -27.65 -4.10 -0.34
N THR A 368 -27.08 -3.57 -1.42
CA THR A 368 -27.33 -2.18 -1.85
C THR A 368 -27.45 -2.08 -3.37
N THR A 369 -28.31 -1.18 -3.82
CA THR A 369 -28.48 -0.83 -5.24
C THR A 369 -27.52 0.27 -5.69
N LEU A 370 -26.82 0.92 -4.76
CA LEU A 370 -25.81 1.91 -5.09
C LEU A 370 -24.67 1.20 -5.81
N ASP A 371 -24.40 1.62 -7.05
CA ASP A 371 -23.19 1.22 -7.76
C ASP A 371 -22.02 1.81 -6.96
N GLY A 372 -21.27 0.93 -6.29
CA GLY A 372 -20.12 1.32 -5.52
C GLY A 372 -19.12 1.96 -6.47
N ALA A 373 -18.99 3.28 -6.40
CA ALA A 373 -17.81 3.94 -6.88
C ALA A 373 -16.63 3.40 -6.04
N ASP A 374 -15.97 2.36 -6.54
CA ASP A 374 -14.54 2.10 -6.29
C ASP A 374 -13.74 3.24 -6.97
N ILE A 375 -14.08 4.49 -6.65
CA ILE A 375 -13.34 5.67 -7.04
C ILE A 375 -12.76 6.20 -5.74
N ASP A 376 -11.44 6.14 -5.67
CA ASP A 376 -10.62 6.95 -4.78
C ASP A 376 -10.98 8.44 -4.98
N GLU A 377 -12.05 8.92 -4.34
CA GLU A 377 -12.37 10.35 -4.34
C GLU A 377 -11.72 11.07 -3.15
N ASP A 378 -10.66 11.81 -3.54
CA ASP A 378 -9.99 12.99 -2.97
C ASP A 378 -9.21 12.93 -1.63
#